data_AF-A0A451A8W2-F1
#
_entry.id   AF-A0A451A8W2-F1
#
_cell.length_a   1.000
_cell.length_b   1.000
_cell.length_c   1.000
_cell.angle_alpha   90.00
_cell.angle_beta   90.00
_cell.angle_gamma   90.00
#
_symmetry.space_group_name_H-M   'P 1'
#
loop_
_entity.id
_entity.type
_entity.pdbx_description
1 polymer ?
#
loop_
_entity_poly.entity_id
_entity_poly.type
_entity_poly.pdbx_seq_one_letter_code
_entity_poly.pdbx_strand_id
1 'polypeptide(L)'
;AAFSVEKKGEERLLIVQEVQRTWLRKLDTEAVFDAIREAVSDRHELVVHAIVLLRPTRLPKTSSGKVQRRACQAKFLAGELDAVAEWRQPEVREIMPSKLIPSPLDVTRDLIRDWLIDKIAQSAGIPPAEIDRERPFAHYGLDSVAAVSMSEEIGEWLGRRLPSAVAYDYPTIDALTRYLAESQAPESPTEKRKPDNEQENLDQDGETPAFFTPDFGK
;
A
#
# COMPACT_ATOMS: atom_id res chain seq x y z
N ALA A 1 -4.38 23.71 26.42
CA ALA A 1 -2.98 24.07 26.15
C ALA A 1 -2.60 23.53 24.78
N ALA A 2 -1.83 24.27 24.00
CA ALA A 2 -1.36 23.84 22.67
C ALA A 2 0.14 24.11 22.57
N PHE A 3 0.91 23.16 22.04
CA PHE A 3 2.35 23.25 21.82
C PHE A 3 2.81 22.25 20.75
N SER A 4 3.95 22.50 20.10
CA SER A 4 4.58 21.56 19.17
C SER A 4 5.45 20.54 19.91
N VAL A 5 5.66 19.37 19.34
CA VAL A 5 6.72 18.42 19.72
C VAL A 5 7.46 18.01 18.45
N GLU A 6 8.78 17.84 18.55
CA GLU A 6 9.58 17.38 17.42
C GLU A 6 9.58 15.85 17.39
N LYS A 7 9.19 15.26 16.25
CA LYS A 7 9.20 13.81 16.05
C LYS A 7 9.71 13.52 14.65
N LYS A 8 10.81 12.75 14.54
CA LYS A 8 11.49 12.45 13.26
C LYS A 8 11.87 13.70 12.44
N GLY A 9 12.21 14.80 13.11
CA GLY A 9 12.58 16.06 12.47
C GLY A 9 11.40 16.95 12.03
N GLU A 10 10.16 16.54 12.32
CA GLU A 10 8.96 17.33 12.03
C GLU A 10 8.36 17.90 13.31
N GLU A 11 7.92 19.17 13.27
CA GLU A 11 7.11 19.75 14.33
C GLU A 11 5.66 19.27 14.22
N ARG A 12 5.12 18.76 15.33
CA ARG A 12 3.78 18.19 15.38
C ARG A 12 2.94 18.82 16.48
N LEU A 13 1.72 19.24 16.15
CA LEU A 13 0.83 19.94 17.09
C LEU A 13 0.23 18.99 18.12
N LEU A 14 0.30 19.38 19.39
CA LEU A 14 -0.30 18.65 20.50
C LEU A 14 -1.24 19.54 21.30
N ILE A 15 -2.44 19.01 21.59
CA ILE A 15 -3.47 19.67 22.40
C ILE A 15 -3.63 18.93 23.73
N VAL A 16 -3.52 19.66 24.85
CA VAL A 16 -3.79 19.13 26.19
C VAL A 16 -4.92 19.93 26.81
N GLN A 17 -6.02 19.27 27.17
CA GLN A 17 -7.23 19.93 27.67
C GLN A 17 -7.67 19.31 28.99
N GLU A 18 -7.99 20.13 30.00
CA GLU A 18 -8.61 19.64 31.23
C GLU A 18 -10.10 19.41 31.00
N VAL A 19 -10.61 18.27 31.44
CA VAL A 19 -12.05 17.99 31.48
C VAL A 19 -12.65 18.57 32.75
N GLN A 20 -13.78 19.26 32.65
CA GLN A 20 -14.49 19.75 33.82
C GLN A 20 -15.03 18.59 34.67
N ARG A 21 -14.98 18.76 36.01
CA ARG A 21 -15.33 17.70 36.96
C ARG A 21 -16.75 17.15 36.78
N THR A 22 -17.68 18.01 36.35
CA THR A 22 -19.09 17.68 36.07
C THR A 22 -19.26 16.69 34.92
N TRP A 23 -18.35 16.72 33.94
CA TRP A 23 -18.44 15.93 32.71
C TRP A 23 -17.67 14.62 32.76
N LEU A 24 -16.77 14.43 33.75
CA LEU A 24 -15.90 13.24 33.84
C LEU A 24 -16.61 11.89 33.74
N ARG A 25 -17.85 11.77 34.27
CA ARG A 25 -18.61 10.50 34.27
C ARG A 25 -19.44 10.27 33.00
N LYS A 26 -19.68 11.30 32.20
CA LYS A 26 -20.51 11.27 31.00
C LYS A 26 -19.71 11.67 29.75
N LEU A 27 -18.39 11.69 29.87
CA LEU A 27 -17.51 12.15 28.82
C LEU A 27 -17.54 11.14 27.69
N ASP A 28 -18.03 11.57 26.54
CA ASP A 28 -17.79 10.88 25.27
C ASP A 28 -16.43 11.34 24.75
N THR A 29 -15.42 10.49 24.90
CA THR A 29 -14.04 10.83 24.56
C THR A 29 -13.84 10.96 23.06
N GLU A 30 -14.45 10.07 22.27
CA GLU A 30 -14.32 10.06 20.81
C GLU A 30 -14.96 11.32 20.21
N ALA A 31 -16.19 11.65 20.61
CA ALA A 31 -16.85 12.86 20.13
C ALA A 31 -16.06 14.14 20.47
N VAL A 32 -15.41 14.18 21.63
CA VAL A 32 -14.56 15.31 22.02
C VAL A 32 -13.27 15.36 21.21
N PHE A 33 -12.63 14.22 20.94
CA PHE A 33 -11.45 14.18 20.07
C PHE A 33 -11.78 14.66 18.67
N ASP A 34 -12.88 14.19 18.09
CA ASP A 34 -13.37 14.57 16.76
C ASP A 34 -13.62 16.08 16.69
N ALA A 35 -14.39 16.62 17.64
CA ALA A 35 -14.70 18.04 17.70
C ALA A 35 -13.44 18.92 17.83
N ILE A 36 -12.44 18.49 18.60
CA ILE A 36 -11.16 19.23 18.70
C ILE A 36 -10.41 19.18 17.38
N ARG A 37 -10.33 18.02 16.72
CA ARG A 37 -9.62 17.87 15.44
C ARG A 37 -10.27 18.70 14.33
N GLU A 38 -11.60 18.63 14.21
CA GLU A 38 -12.39 19.42 13.26
C GLU A 38 -12.20 20.92 13.50
N ALA A 39 -12.39 21.40 14.74
CA ALA A 39 -12.26 22.82 15.05
C ALA A 39 -10.84 23.38 14.82
N VAL A 40 -9.80 22.58 15.05
CA VAL A 40 -8.41 23.00 14.78
C VAL A 40 -8.11 22.99 13.28
N SER A 41 -8.59 21.98 12.55
CA SER A 41 -8.44 21.89 11.10
C SER A 41 -9.15 23.05 10.41
N ASP A 42 -10.43 23.28 10.72
CA ASP A 42 -11.25 24.29 10.04
C ASP A 42 -10.78 25.72 10.30
N ARG A 43 -10.31 26.01 11.51
CA ARG A 43 -9.95 27.38 11.91
C ARG A 43 -8.49 27.73 11.67
N HIS A 44 -7.62 26.73 11.71
CA HIS A 44 -6.17 26.95 11.72
C HIS A 44 -5.43 26.17 10.63
N GLU A 45 -6.10 25.31 9.87
CA GLU A 45 -5.49 24.46 8.83
C GLU A 45 -4.33 23.60 9.37
N LEU A 46 -4.40 23.26 10.67
CA LEU A 46 -3.37 22.46 11.34
C LEU A 46 -3.90 21.07 11.64
N VAL A 47 -3.04 20.07 11.43
CA VAL A 47 -3.31 18.70 11.83
C VAL A 47 -2.86 18.50 13.27
N VAL A 48 -3.78 18.03 14.12
CA VAL A 48 -3.45 17.67 15.51
C VAL A 48 -2.82 16.29 15.53
N HIS A 49 -1.63 16.19 16.11
CA HIS A 49 -0.89 14.93 16.23
C HIS A 49 -1.24 14.14 17.49
N ALA A 50 -1.57 14.81 18.59
CA ALA A 50 -2.04 14.15 19.79
C ALA A 50 -2.96 15.06 20.60
N ILE A 51 -3.95 14.46 21.25
CA ILE A 51 -4.88 15.12 22.17
C ILE A 51 -4.84 14.37 23.49
N VAL A 52 -4.59 15.10 24.58
CA VAL A 52 -4.61 14.54 25.93
C VAL A 52 -5.68 15.23 26.75
N LEU A 53 -6.67 14.46 27.20
CA LEU A 53 -7.71 14.93 28.11
C LEU A 53 -7.28 14.65 29.54
N LEU A 54 -6.99 15.69 30.31
CA LEU A 54 -6.54 15.58 31.70
C LEU A 54 -7.69 15.63 32.69
N ARG A 55 -7.46 15.07 33.87
CA ARG A 55 -8.30 15.36 35.04
C ARG A 55 -8.25 16.86 35.38
N PRO A 56 -9.29 17.41 36.06
CA PRO A 56 -9.27 18.79 36.51
C PRO A 56 -8.04 19.11 37.36
N THR A 57 -7.52 20.33 37.26
CA THR A 57 -6.39 20.86 38.07
C THR A 57 -5.04 20.17 37.83
N ARG A 58 -4.88 19.46 36.72
CA ARG A 58 -3.64 18.75 36.34
C ARG A 58 -2.81 19.49 35.29
N LEU A 59 -3.37 20.48 34.60
CA LEU A 59 -2.64 21.26 33.62
C LEU A 59 -1.63 22.18 34.34
N PRO A 60 -0.32 22.10 34.01
CA PRO A 60 0.68 22.97 34.63
C PRO A 60 0.38 24.45 34.40
N LYS A 61 0.26 25.22 35.50
CA LYS A 61 0.00 26.66 35.48
C LYS A 61 1.02 27.40 36.35
N THR A 62 1.32 28.65 36.03
CA THR A 62 2.11 29.56 36.87
C THR A 62 1.30 29.95 38.11
N SER A 63 1.94 30.56 39.10
CA SER A 63 1.25 31.17 40.25
C SER A 63 0.20 32.21 39.83
N SER A 64 0.34 32.80 38.64
CA SER A 64 -0.62 33.72 38.01
C SER A 64 -1.69 33.04 37.13
N GLY A 65 -1.77 31.71 37.13
CA GLY A 65 -2.78 30.94 36.40
C GLY A 65 -2.51 30.77 34.91
N LYS A 66 -1.42 31.33 34.37
CA LYS A 66 -1.04 31.14 32.96
C LYS A 66 -0.56 29.72 32.73
N VAL A 67 -0.95 29.11 31.61
CA VAL A 67 -0.50 27.77 31.24
C VAL A 67 1.02 27.76 31.04
N GLN A 68 1.72 26.85 31.74
CA GLN A 68 3.15 26.59 31.55
C GLN A 68 3.35 25.56 30.43
N ARG A 69 3.31 26.03 29.18
CA ARG A 69 3.38 25.15 27.99
C ARG A 69 4.63 24.26 27.98
N ARG A 70 5.81 24.81 28.30
CA ARG A 70 7.08 24.05 28.40
C ARG A 70 7.02 22.93 29.44
N ALA A 71 6.49 23.21 30.63
CA ALA A 71 6.33 22.19 31.67
C ALA A 71 5.32 21.10 31.26
N CYS A 72 4.25 21.49 30.55
CA CYS A 72 3.27 20.55 30.02
C CYS A 72 3.86 19.65 28.92
N GLN A 73 4.66 20.23 28.02
CA GLN A 73 5.37 19.51 26.97
C GLN A 73 6.38 18.52 27.57
N ALA A 74 7.18 18.93 28.55
CA ALA A 74 8.14 18.06 29.22
C ALA A 74 7.43 16.87 29.89
N LYS A 75 6.32 17.10 30.59
CA LYS A 75 5.51 16.03 31.21
C LYS A 75 4.88 15.09 30.19
N PHE A 76 4.44 15.59 29.03
CA PHE A 76 3.94 14.74 27.96
C PHE A 76 5.04 13.80 27.44
N LEU A 77 6.23 14.35 27.15
CA LEU A 77 7.37 13.57 26.65
C LEU A 77 7.85 12.53 27.67
N ALA A 78 7.75 12.84 28.96
CA ALA A 78 8.07 11.93 30.06
C ALA A 78 6.95 10.91 30.38
N GLY A 79 5.76 11.02 29.78
CA GLY A 79 4.61 10.16 30.09
C GLY A 79 3.98 10.41 31.47
N GLU A 80 4.17 11.59 32.05
CA GLU A 80 3.76 11.94 33.42
C GLU A 80 2.41 12.69 33.50
N LEU A 81 1.66 12.74 32.41
CA LEU A 81 0.35 13.39 32.38
C LEU A 81 -0.72 12.46 32.99
N ASP A 82 -1.46 12.99 33.98
CA ASP A 82 -2.63 12.31 34.58
C ASP A 82 -3.85 12.41 33.65
N ALA A 83 -3.82 11.62 32.59
CA ALA A 83 -4.81 11.59 31.52
C ALA A 83 -6.04 10.75 31.90
N VAL A 84 -7.21 11.28 31.53
CA VAL A 84 -8.49 10.55 31.49
C VAL A 84 -8.58 9.76 30.19
N ALA A 85 -8.16 10.38 29.09
CA ALA A 85 -8.13 9.77 27.78
C ALA A 85 -7.05 10.44 26.92
N GLU A 86 -6.55 9.69 25.96
CA GLU A 86 -5.53 10.15 25.04
C GLU A 86 -5.83 9.65 23.64
N TRP A 87 -5.75 10.54 22.67
CA TRP A 87 -5.78 10.22 21.26
C TRP A 87 -4.44 10.59 20.65
N ARG A 88 -3.94 9.71 19.77
CA ARG A 88 -2.78 9.99 18.94
C ARG A 88 -3.20 9.81 17.50
N GLN A 89 -2.74 10.72 16.65
CA GLN A 89 -2.80 10.52 15.23
C GLN A 89 -2.12 9.19 14.94
N PRO A 90 -2.80 8.25 14.27
CA PRO A 90 -2.16 7.06 13.77
C PRO A 90 -0.91 7.50 13.04
N GLU A 91 0.25 6.94 13.37
CA GLU A 91 1.42 7.12 12.52
C GLU A 91 1.08 6.45 11.21
N VAL A 92 0.54 7.23 10.28
CA VAL A 92 0.56 6.92 8.88
C VAL A 92 2.05 6.81 8.57
N ARG A 93 2.57 5.57 8.54
CA ARG A 93 3.94 5.26 8.15
C ARG A 93 4.13 5.84 6.76
N GLU A 94 4.60 7.08 6.62
CA GLU A 94 4.79 7.81 5.35
C GLU A 94 4.04 7.16 4.19
N ILE A 95 2.70 7.16 4.28
CA ILE A 95 1.88 6.75 3.15
C ILE A 95 1.78 8.04 2.36
N MET A 96 2.68 8.20 1.39
CA MET A 96 2.53 9.24 0.39
C MET A 96 1.10 9.15 -0.17
N PRO A 97 0.35 10.24 -0.21
CA PRO A 97 -1.01 10.22 -0.70
C PRO A 97 -0.97 10.19 -2.23
N SER A 98 -0.78 9.01 -2.82
CA SER A 98 -1.27 8.61 -4.15
C SER A 98 -0.71 7.24 -4.53
N LYS A 99 -1.58 6.35 -5.00
CA LYS A 99 -1.38 4.94 -5.37
C LYS A 99 -1.06 3.99 -4.21
N LEU A 100 -2.02 3.11 -3.94
CA LEU A 100 -1.80 1.85 -3.23
C LEU A 100 -0.50 1.23 -3.76
N ILE A 101 0.50 1.04 -2.91
CA ILE A 101 1.57 0.06 -3.12
C ILE A 101 1.66 -0.67 -1.79
N PRO A 102 1.02 -1.84 -1.63
CA PRO A 102 1.13 -2.60 -0.40
C PRO A 102 2.58 -2.94 -0.07
N SER A 103 2.89 -2.82 1.23
CA SER A 103 4.14 -3.29 1.82
C SER A 103 4.36 -4.77 1.46
N PRO A 104 5.57 -5.20 1.04
CA PRO A 104 5.87 -6.58 0.64
C PRO A 104 5.60 -7.65 1.71
N LEU A 105 5.28 -7.27 2.96
CA LEU A 105 4.92 -8.21 4.04
C LEU A 105 3.41 -8.24 4.35
N ASP A 106 2.63 -7.32 3.78
CA ASP A 106 1.17 -7.21 3.94
C ASP A 106 0.41 -7.53 2.64
N VAL A 107 1.12 -7.86 1.55
CA VAL A 107 0.53 -8.38 0.32
C VAL A 107 -0.02 -9.78 0.58
N THR A 108 -1.25 -9.83 1.08
CA THR A 108 -1.99 -11.08 1.24
C THR A 108 -2.56 -11.52 -0.11
N ARG A 109 -2.85 -12.82 -0.22
CA ARG A 109 -3.54 -13.41 -1.38
C ARG A 109 -4.84 -12.65 -1.71
N ASP A 110 -5.57 -12.25 -0.67
CA ASP A 110 -6.83 -11.52 -0.81
C ASP A 110 -6.62 -10.11 -1.35
N LEU A 111 -5.56 -9.41 -0.94
CA LEU A 111 -5.28 -8.07 -1.47
C LEU A 111 -4.89 -8.09 -2.96
N ILE A 112 -4.10 -9.08 -3.39
CA ILE A 112 -3.76 -9.28 -4.82
C ILE A 112 -5.04 -9.58 -5.61
N ARG A 113 -5.91 -10.43 -5.06
CA ARG A 113 -7.17 -10.81 -5.67
C ARG A 113 -8.10 -9.61 -5.84
N ASP A 114 -8.28 -8.82 -4.78
CA ASP A 114 -9.15 -7.64 -4.80
C ASP A 114 -8.65 -6.62 -5.83
N TRP A 115 -7.33 -6.40 -5.89
CA TRP A 115 -6.73 -5.55 -6.92
C TRP A 115 -7.02 -6.04 -8.34
N LEU A 116 -6.89 -7.34 -8.59
CA LEU A 116 -7.17 -7.92 -9.91
C LEU A 116 -8.66 -7.80 -10.28
N ILE A 117 -9.55 -8.05 -9.32
CA ILE A 117 -10.99 -7.87 -9.52
C ILE A 117 -11.31 -6.43 -9.88
N ASP A 118 -10.81 -5.46 -9.11
CA ASP A 118 -11.05 -4.04 -9.36
C ASP A 118 -10.48 -3.59 -10.71
N LYS A 119 -9.30 -4.09 -11.09
CA LYS A 119 -8.67 -3.76 -12.36
C LYS A 119 -9.48 -4.31 -13.54
N ILE A 120 -9.91 -5.57 -13.46
CA ILE A 120 -10.73 -6.20 -14.50
C ILE A 120 -12.10 -5.53 -14.60
N ALA A 121 -12.73 -5.24 -13.47
CA ALA A 121 -14.01 -4.53 -13.40
C ALA A 121 -13.94 -3.16 -14.07
N GLN A 122 -12.88 -2.38 -13.79
CA GLN A 122 -12.65 -1.08 -14.42
C GLN A 122 -12.42 -1.20 -15.93
N SER A 123 -11.61 -2.16 -16.37
CA SER A 123 -11.31 -2.37 -17.79
C SER A 123 -12.51 -2.88 -18.60
N ALA A 124 -13.32 -3.77 -18.00
CA ALA A 124 -14.48 -4.38 -18.65
C ALA A 124 -15.78 -3.56 -18.47
N GLY A 125 -15.80 -2.57 -17.57
CA GLY A 125 -16.96 -1.74 -17.29
C GLY A 125 -18.10 -2.48 -16.60
N ILE A 126 -17.80 -3.55 -15.88
CA ILE A 126 -18.78 -4.39 -15.15
C ILE A 126 -18.53 -4.35 -13.64
N PRO A 127 -19.55 -4.55 -12.79
CA PRO A 127 -19.37 -4.51 -11.34
C PRO A 127 -18.38 -5.58 -10.85
N PRO A 128 -17.55 -5.29 -9.82
CA PRO A 128 -16.65 -6.27 -9.19
C PRO A 128 -17.35 -7.58 -8.77
N ALA A 129 -18.63 -7.49 -8.37
CA ALA A 129 -19.43 -8.64 -7.96
C ALA A 129 -19.77 -9.61 -9.11
N GLU A 130 -19.66 -9.18 -10.38
CA GLU A 130 -19.92 -10.00 -11.57
C GLU A 130 -18.64 -10.66 -12.12
N ILE A 131 -17.48 -10.38 -11.52
CA ILE A 131 -16.21 -10.98 -11.92
C ILE A 131 -16.06 -12.38 -11.33
N ASP A 132 -16.09 -13.38 -12.20
CA ASP A 132 -15.72 -14.76 -11.93
C ASP A 132 -14.19 -14.94 -11.95
N ARG A 133 -13.65 -15.50 -10.87
CA ARG A 133 -12.21 -15.60 -10.56
C ARG A 133 -11.51 -16.71 -11.34
N GLU A 134 -12.26 -17.71 -11.79
CA GLU A 134 -11.73 -18.84 -12.56
C GLU A 134 -11.81 -18.59 -14.07
N ARG A 135 -12.50 -17.53 -14.51
CA ARG A 135 -12.59 -17.19 -15.93
C ARG A 135 -11.31 -16.55 -16.46
N PRO A 136 -10.92 -16.90 -17.70
CA PRO A 136 -9.81 -16.25 -18.36
C PRO A 136 -10.04 -14.74 -18.56
N PHE A 137 -8.99 -13.92 -18.43
CA PHE A 137 -9.07 -12.46 -18.65
C PHE A 137 -9.65 -12.09 -20.02
N ALA A 138 -9.33 -12.88 -21.05
CA ALA A 138 -9.86 -12.73 -22.41
C ALA A 138 -11.40 -12.76 -22.48
N HIS A 139 -12.05 -13.46 -21.54
CA HIS A 139 -13.52 -13.47 -21.44
C HIS A 139 -14.10 -12.09 -21.13
N TYR A 140 -13.34 -11.25 -20.42
CA TYR A 140 -13.70 -9.87 -20.09
C TYR A 140 -13.16 -8.85 -21.09
N GLY A 141 -12.68 -9.30 -22.26
CA GLY A 141 -12.13 -8.42 -23.30
C GLY A 141 -10.69 -7.97 -23.04
N LEU A 142 -9.99 -8.55 -22.06
CA LEU A 142 -8.57 -8.29 -21.82
C LEU A 142 -7.74 -9.20 -22.74
N ASP A 143 -7.34 -8.64 -23.88
CA ASP A 143 -6.49 -9.31 -24.87
C ASP A 143 -5.00 -9.35 -24.46
N SER A 144 -4.13 -9.74 -25.40
CA SER A 144 -2.68 -9.83 -25.17
C SER A 144 -2.03 -8.50 -24.77
N VAL A 145 -2.49 -7.37 -25.29
CA VAL A 145 -1.91 -6.05 -24.95
C VAL A 145 -2.38 -5.64 -23.56
N ALA A 146 -3.67 -5.82 -23.28
CA ALA A 146 -4.24 -5.51 -21.97
C ALA A 146 -3.65 -6.39 -20.85
N ALA A 147 -3.35 -7.66 -21.13
CA ALA A 147 -2.70 -8.58 -20.20
C ALA A 147 -1.25 -8.15 -19.89
N VAL A 148 -0.50 -7.66 -20.88
CA VAL A 148 0.85 -7.14 -20.67
C VAL A 148 0.82 -5.87 -19.82
N SER A 149 -0.06 -4.92 -20.13
CA SER A 149 -0.22 -3.70 -19.31
C SER A 149 -0.63 -4.04 -17.87
N MET A 150 -1.54 -5.00 -17.68
CA MET A 150 -1.93 -5.46 -16.34
C MET A 150 -0.75 -6.07 -15.57
N SER A 151 0.13 -6.80 -16.27
CA SER A 151 1.35 -7.40 -15.69
C SER A 151 2.34 -6.35 -15.21
N GLU A 152 2.50 -5.26 -15.96
CA GLU A 152 3.34 -4.12 -15.58
C GLU A 152 2.73 -3.37 -14.38
N GLU A 153 1.44 -3.06 -14.45
CA GLU A 153 0.74 -2.32 -13.40
C GLU A 153 0.73 -3.07 -12.06
N ILE A 154 0.50 -4.39 -12.08
CA ILE A 154 0.54 -5.19 -10.85
C ILE A 154 1.97 -5.34 -10.33
N GLY A 155 2.97 -5.36 -11.21
CA GLY A 155 4.38 -5.33 -10.84
C GLY A 155 4.77 -4.03 -10.14
N GLU A 156 4.39 -2.88 -10.72
CA GLU A 156 4.55 -1.55 -10.12
C GLU A 156 3.84 -1.47 -8.76
N TRP A 157 2.59 -1.94 -8.70
CA TRP A 157 1.78 -1.96 -7.48
C TRP A 157 2.39 -2.83 -6.38
N LEU A 158 3.04 -3.94 -6.74
CA LEU A 158 3.76 -4.79 -5.78
C LEU A 158 5.18 -4.31 -5.48
N GLY A 159 5.69 -3.30 -6.19
CA GLY A 159 7.10 -2.89 -6.14
C GLY A 159 8.06 -3.98 -6.62
N ARG A 160 7.64 -4.82 -7.57
CA ARG A 160 8.37 -6.01 -8.05
C ARG A 160 8.60 -5.98 -9.55
N ARG A 161 9.74 -6.52 -9.97
CA ARG A 161 10.01 -6.79 -11.38
C ARG A 161 9.34 -8.12 -11.75
N LEU A 162 8.19 -8.05 -12.43
CA LEU A 162 7.50 -9.22 -12.97
C LEU A 162 7.85 -9.41 -14.45
N PRO A 163 7.81 -10.65 -14.97
CA PRO A 163 7.79 -10.89 -16.41
C PRO A 163 6.60 -10.15 -17.04
N SER A 164 6.82 -9.47 -18.16
CA SER A 164 5.79 -8.67 -18.85
C SER A 164 4.60 -9.49 -19.34
N ALA A 165 4.75 -10.82 -19.47
CA ALA A 165 3.71 -11.74 -19.91
C ALA A 165 3.10 -12.57 -18.76
N VAL A 166 3.32 -12.22 -17.49
CA VAL A 166 2.85 -13.05 -16.37
C VAL A 166 1.32 -13.22 -16.35
N ALA A 167 0.55 -12.19 -16.68
CA ALA A 167 -0.91 -12.31 -16.77
C ALA A 167 -1.37 -13.12 -18.00
N TYR A 168 -0.50 -13.28 -19.01
CA TYR A 168 -0.76 -14.18 -20.14
C TYR A 168 -0.49 -15.64 -19.74
N ASP A 169 0.61 -15.90 -19.02
CA ASP A 169 0.97 -17.24 -18.53
C ASP A 169 0.00 -17.75 -17.45
N TYR A 170 -0.59 -16.84 -16.67
CA TYR A 170 -1.57 -17.13 -15.64
C TYR A 170 -2.89 -16.36 -15.90
N PRO A 171 -3.71 -16.81 -16.87
CA PRO A 171 -4.79 -16.01 -17.44
C PRO A 171 -6.04 -15.90 -16.55
N THR A 172 -6.00 -16.30 -15.28
CA THR A 172 -7.14 -16.21 -14.34
C THR A 172 -6.72 -15.52 -13.05
N ILE A 173 -7.70 -14.93 -12.33
CA ILE A 173 -7.44 -14.22 -11.08
C ILE A 173 -6.79 -15.17 -10.07
N ASP A 174 -7.36 -16.36 -9.87
CA ASP A 174 -6.82 -17.31 -8.89
C ASP A 174 -5.44 -17.87 -9.27
N ALA A 175 -5.14 -18.05 -10.56
CA ALA A 175 -3.83 -18.52 -11.01
C ALA A 175 -2.75 -17.44 -10.81
N LEU A 176 -3.03 -16.20 -11.22
CA LEU A 176 -2.10 -15.08 -11.08
C LEU A 176 -1.88 -14.71 -9.62
N THR A 177 -2.95 -14.64 -8.82
CA THR A 177 -2.89 -14.43 -7.37
C THR A 177 -2.04 -15.50 -6.68
N ARG A 178 -2.15 -16.77 -7.08
CA ARG A 178 -1.34 -17.86 -6.52
C ARG A 178 0.14 -17.67 -6.84
N TYR A 179 0.48 -17.42 -8.10
CA TYR A 179 1.86 -17.19 -8.54
C TYR A 179 2.51 -16.01 -7.80
N LEU A 180 1.78 -14.91 -7.66
CA LEU A 180 2.27 -13.70 -7.00
C LEU A 180 2.40 -13.85 -5.47
N ALA A 181 1.56 -14.68 -4.84
CA ALA A 181 1.63 -14.98 -3.41
C ALA A 181 2.73 -16.00 -3.08
N GLU A 182 2.96 -17.01 -3.92
CA GLU A 182 4.03 -18.01 -3.72
C GLU A 182 5.42 -17.38 -3.88
N SER A 183 5.55 -16.38 -4.76
CA SER A 183 6.77 -15.59 -4.94
C SER A 183 7.08 -14.63 -3.77
N GLN A 184 6.28 -14.63 -2.69
CA GLN A 184 6.52 -13.86 -1.45
C GLN A 184 7.38 -14.63 -0.43
N ALA A 185 7.51 -15.95 -0.55
CA ALA A 185 8.39 -16.72 0.32
C ALA A 185 9.86 -16.40 -0.02
N PRO A 186 10.74 -16.21 0.98
CA PRO A 186 12.15 -15.98 0.74
C PRO A 186 12.80 -17.28 0.29
N GLU A 187 12.66 -17.61 -0.98
CA GLU A 187 13.48 -18.61 -1.65
C GLU A 187 14.24 -17.97 -2.81
N SER A 188 15.56 -18.19 -2.74
CA SER A 188 16.60 -17.79 -3.67
C SER A 188 16.30 -18.18 -5.13
N PRO A 189 16.95 -17.54 -6.11
CA PRO A 189 16.51 -17.52 -7.50
C PRO A 189 16.58 -18.92 -8.12
N THR A 190 15.40 -19.48 -8.45
CA THR A 190 15.35 -20.60 -9.39
C THR A 190 15.13 -20.04 -10.78
N GLU A 191 16.27 -19.76 -11.40
CA GLU A 191 16.46 -19.64 -12.83
C GLU A 191 15.77 -20.80 -13.56
N LYS A 192 14.57 -20.57 -14.08
CA LYS A 192 14.03 -21.34 -15.20
C LYS A 192 14.37 -20.61 -16.48
N ARG A 193 15.58 -20.93 -16.95
CA ARG A 193 16.05 -21.00 -18.34
C ARG A 193 15.19 -20.26 -19.36
N LYS A 194 15.80 -19.21 -19.95
CA LYS A 194 15.59 -18.87 -21.35
C LYS A 194 15.67 -20.14 -22.20
N PRO A 195 14.80 -20.35 -23.21
CA PRO A 195 15.29 -21.00 -24.40
C PRO A 195 16.30 -20.04 -25.03
N ASP A 196 17.60 -20.39 -24.91
CA ASP A 196 18.63 -19.77 -25.74
C ASP A 196 18.22 -19.92 -27.20
N ASN A 197 18.25 -18.79 -27.91
CA ASN A 197 18.20 -18.80 -29.35
C ASN A 197 19.62 -19.03 -29.87
N GLU A 198 19.70 -19.78 -30.98
CA GLU A 198 20.79 -19.84 -31.97
C GLU A 198 21.81 -21.00 -31.88
N GLN A 199 21.47 -22.03 -32.68
CA GLN A 199 22.29 -22.58 -33.78
C GLN A 199 23.58 -23.34 -33.44
N GLU A 200 23.54 -24.65 -33.66
CA GLU A 200 24.71 -25.36 -34.21
C GLU A 200 24.26 -26.41 -35.24
N ASN A 201 24.79 -26.26 -36.45
CA ASN A 201 24.84 -27.25 -37.51
C ASN A 201 25.43 -28.57 -36.97
N LEU A 202 24.84 -29.68 -37.37
CA LEU A 202 25.52 -30.98 -37.44
C LEU A 202 25.47 -31.43 -38.89
N ASP A 203 26.63 -31.34 -39.52
CA ASP A 203 26.96 -32.07 -40.74
C ASP A 203 26.98 -33.59 -40.49
N GLN A 204 26.78 -34.34 -41.58
CA GLN A 204 27.00 -35.80 -41.80
C GLN A 204 25.86 -36.72 -41.31
N ASP A 205 25.17 -37.54 -42.13
CA ASP A 205 25.60 -38.32 -43.29
C ASP A 205 24.43 -38.61 -44.28
N GLY A 206 24.79 -38.62 -45.58
CA GLY A 206 24.24 -39.49 -46.64
C GLY A 206 22.73 -39.54 -46.90
N GLU A 207 22.26 -38.85 -47.94
CA GLU A 207 21.76 -39.53 -49.15
C GLU A 207 21.55 -38.49 -50.26
N THR A 208 22.35 -38.59 -51.32
CA THR A 208 22.15 -37.85 -52.57
C THR A 208 20.97 -38.47 -53.32
N PRO A 209 20.01 -37.67 -53.84
CA PRO A 209 19.47 -37.95 -55.15
C PRO A 209 20.10 -36.95 -56.11
N ALA A 210 21.07 -37.44 -56.87
CA ALA A 210 21.46 -36.82 -58.11
C ALA A 210 20.21 -36.74 -58.99
N PHE A 211 19.89 -35.57 -59.53
CA PHE A 211 19.36 -35.36 -60.89
C PHE A 211 18.96 -33.89 -61.02
N PHE A 212 19.91 -33.05 -61.42
CA PHE A 212 19.75 -32.14 -62.55
C PHE A 212 21.08 -31.42 -62.78
N THR A 213 21.89 -31.95 -63.70
CA THR A 213 22.97 -31.18 -64.32
C THR A 213 22.37 -30.30 -65.42
N PRO A 214 22.63 -28.99 -65.43
CA PRO A 214 22.65 -28.22 -66.66
C PRO A 214 24.11 -28.03 -67.09
N ASP A 215 24.49 -28.54 -68.26
CA ASP A 215 25.56 -27.94 -69.06
C ASP A 215 25.37 -28.25 -70.56
N PHE A 216 25.93 -27.36 -71.37
CA PHE A 216 25.48 -26.80 -72.64
C PHE A 216 25.78 -27.63 -73.90
N GLY A 217 24.95 -27.41 -74.94
CA GLY A 217 25.46 -27.02 -76.27
C GLY A 217 25.29 -28.02 -77.43
N LYS A 218 24.43 -27.66 -78.39
CA LYS A 218 24.74 -27.51 -79.82
C LYS A 218 23.82 -26.48 -80.46
#